data_AF-A0A0F8ZP01-F1
#
_entry.id   AF-A0A0F8ZP01-F1
#
_cell.length_a   1.000
_cell.length_b   1.000
_cell.length_c   1.000
_cell.angle_alpha   90.00
_cell.angle_beta   90.00
_cell.angle_gamma   90.00
#
_symmetry.space_group_name_H-M   'P 1'
#
loop_
_entity.id
_entity.type
_entity.pdbx_description
1 polymer ?
#
loop_
_entity_poly.entity_id
_entity_poly.type
_entity_poly.pdbx_seq_one_letter_code
_entity_poly.pdbx_strand_id
1 'polypeptide(L)'
;YGPWMLYIPSLYETVMDTDYATGSNNGQTIRQRLMGIDGIQGIKVVDTLPANNILLVQMTKDVVRLIRGMGLQNIQWSEEGKFVHKYKVLTIQVPQIRSDQNLKSGIVHLA
;
A
#
# COMPACT_ATOMS: atom_id res chain seq x y z
N TYR A 1 10.84 16.35 -0.42
CA TYR A 1 9.82 15.40 0.04
C TYR A 1 9.09 14.88 -1.18
N GLY A 2 9.13 13.55 -1.39
CA GLY A 2 8.73 12.91 -2.64
C GLY A 2 7.25 12.55 -2.72
N PRO A 3 6.84 11.70 -3.68
CA PRO A 3 5.44 11.33 -3.87
C PRO A 3 4.87 10.62 -2.63
N TRP A 4 3.67 11.00 -2.22
CA TRP A 4 2.96 10.42 -1.09
C TRP A 4 1.88 9.45 -1.55
N MET A 5 1.76 8.33 -0.84
CA MET A 5 0.69 7.35 -1.05
C MET A 5 -0.13 7.23 0.23
N LEU A 6 -1.45 7.37 0.08
CA LEU A 6 -2.40 7.23 1.18
C LEU A 6 -2.99 5.82 1.18
N TYR A 7 -2.87 5.11 2.29
CA TYR A 7 -3.53 3.82 2.51
C TYR A 7 -4.70 3.97 3.46
N ILE A 8 -5.87 3.50 3.01
CA ILE A 8 -7.13 3.59 3.76
C ILE A 8 -7.74 2.19 3.98
N PRO A 9 -8.46 1.97 5.09
CA PRO A 9 -9.27 0.77 5.29
C PRO A 9 -10.48 0.75 4.35
N SER A 10 -11.04 -0.44 4.11
CA SER A 10 -12.23 -0.64 3.26
C SER A 10 -13.46 0.18 3.70
N LEU A 11 -13.66 0.40 5.00
CA LEU A 11 -14.78 1.21 5.49
C LEU A 11 -14.72 2.68 5.08
N TYR A 12 -13.52 3.22 4.86
CA TYR A 12 -13.36 4.60 4.39
C TYR A 12 -13.50 4.73 2.88
N GLU A 13 -13.51 3.61 2.14
CA GLU A 13 -13.71 3.63 0.70
C GLU A 13 -15.08 4.23 0.35
N THR A 14 -16.14 3.80 1.03
CA THR A 14 -17.51 4.28 0.78
C THR A 14 -17.66 5.76 1.05
N VAL A 15 -17.01 6.27 2.10
CA VAL A 15 -16.99 7.70 2.44
C VAL A 15 -16.17 8.49 1.42
N MET A 16 -15.08 7.93 0.90
CA MET A 16 -14.25 8.61 -0.11
C MET A 16 -14.93 8.73 -1.47
N ASP A 17 -15.94 7.90 -1.73
CA ASP A 17 -16.78 7.92 -2.93
C ASP A 17 -17.98 8.87 -2.83
N THR A 18 -18.27 9.42 -1.65
CA THR A 18 -19.28 10.48 -1.53
C THR A 18 -18.71 11.84 -1.91
N ASP A 19 -19.61 12.77 -2.24
CA ASP A 19 -19.30 14.20 -2.29
C ASP A 19 -19.60 14.81 -0.91
N TYR A 20 -18.71 15.67 -0.42
CA TYR A 20 -18.92 16.39 0.84
C TYR A 20 -19.73 17.68 0.64
N ALA A 21 -19.91 18.15 -0.60
CA ALA A 21 -20.65 19.36 -0.91
C ALA A 21 -22.15 19.07 -1.11
N THR A 22 -22.99 19.58 -0.20
CA THR A 22 -24.46 19.43 -0.24
C THR A 22 -25.19 20.51 -1.06
N GLY A 23 -24.50 21.20 -1.98
CA GLY A 23 -25.13 22.30 -2.72
C GLY A 23 -24.33 22.97 -3.83
N SER A 24 -23.21 22.38 -4.28
CA SER A 24 -22.40 22.95 -5.37
C SER A 24 -22.17 21.88 -6.44
N ASN A 25 -22.59 22.19 -7.67
CA ASN A 25 -22.61 21.31 -8.85
C ASN A 25 -21.22 20.92 -9.38
N ASN A 26 -20.35 20.37 -8.53
CA ASN A 26 -19.05 19.89 -8.99
C ASN A 26 -18.90 18.38 -8.97
N GLY A 27 -19.86 17.59 -8.47
CA GLY A 27 -19.98 16.14 -8.71
C GLY A 27 -18.70 15.31 -8.52
N GLN A 28 -17.71 15.85 -7.82
CA GLN A 28 -16.37 15.30 -7.67
C GLN A 28 -16.32 14.61 -6.33
N THR A 29 -16.04 13.31 -6.35
CA THR A 29 -15.85 12.54 -5.13
C THR A 29 -14.70 13.10 -4.30
N ILE A 30 -14.74 12.87 -2.98
CA ILE A 30 -13.65 13.26 -2.07
C ILE A 30 -12.30 12.70 -2.58
N ARG A 31 -12.31 11.47 -3.12
CA ARG A 31 -11.13 10.85 -3.75
C ARG A 31 -10.55 11.69 -4.89
N GLN A 32 -11.38 12.17 -5.81
CA GLN A 32 -10.92 12.94 -6.98
C GLN A 32 -10.28 14.27 -6.57
N ARG A 33 -10.78 14.89 -5.51
CA ARG A 33 -10.21 16.14 -4.99
C ARG A 33 -8.91 15.91 -4.24
N LEU A 34 -8.80 14.85 -3.45
CA LEU A 34 -7.55 14.46 -2.80
C LEU A 34 -6.46 14.12 -3.82
N MET A 35 -6.82 13.49 -4.94
CA MET A 35 -5.90 13.26 -6.05
C MET A 35 -5.47 14.54 -6.78
N GLY A 36 -6.19 15.65 -6.60
CA GLY A 36 -5.82 16.96 -7.14
C GLY A 36 -4.78 17.71 -6.29
N ILE A 37 -4.45 17.21 -5.10
CA ILE A 37 -3.42 17.80 -4.23
C ILE A 37 -2.05 17.45 -4.78
N ASP A 38 -1.24 18.46 -5.06
CA ASP A 38 0.13 18.27 -5.52
C ASP A 38 0.97 17.52 -4.47
N GLY A 39 1.66 16.48 -4.92
CA GLY A 39 2.44 15.56 -4.07
C GLY A 39 1.73 14.27 -3.65
N ILE A 40 0.40 14.15 -3.77
CA ILE A 40 -0.30 12.85 -3.56
C ILE A 40 -0.31 12.06 -4.87
N GLN A 41 0.43 10.96 -4.91
CA GLN A 41 0.51 10.09 -6.09
C GLN A 41 -0.73 9.20 -6.22
N GLY A 42 -1.36 8.83 -5.10
CA GLY A 42 -2.57 8.01 -5.14
C GLY A 42 -3.06 7.58 -3.77
N ILE A 43 -4.30 7.07 -3.79
CA ILE A 43 -4.99 6.52 -2.63
C ILE A 43 -5.24 5.04 -2.92
N LYS A 44 -4.80 4.16 -2.02
CA LYS A 44 -4.97 2.71 -2.15
C LYS A 44 -5.74 2.15 -0.97
N VAL A 45 -6.78 1.39 -1.26
CA VAL A 45 -7.53 0.64 -0.25
C VAL A 45 -6.73 -0.60 0.15
N VAL A 46 -6.62 -0.83 1.45
CA VAL A 46 -5.98 -2.01 2.04
C VAL A 46 -6.98 -2.67 2.97
N ASP A 47 -7.43 -3.86 2.57
CA ASP A 47 -8.39 -4.69 3.30
C ASP A 47 -7.81 -5.27 4.60
N THR A 48 -6.49 -5.50 4.65
CA THR A 48 -5.79 -5.97 5.85
C THR A 48 -5.51 -4.88 6.89
N LEU A 49 -5.86 -3.62 6.62
CA LEU A 49 -5.61 -2.50 7.53
C LEU A 49 -6.71 -2.45 8.62
N PRO A 50 -6.36 -2.31 9.92
CA PRO A 50 -7.37 -2.21 10.97
C PRO A 50 -8.31 -1.01 10.75
N ALA A 51 -9.54 -1.13 11.25
CA ALA A 51 -10.50 -0.02 11.19
C ALA A 51 -9.91 1.25 11.83
N ASN A 52 -10.27 2.41 11.29
CA ASN A 52 -9.83 3.75 11.74
C ASN A 52 -8.32 4.02 11.67
N ASN A 53 -7.54 3.11 11.07
CA ASN A 53 -6.12 3.32 10.87
C ASN A 53 -5.88 3.84 9.46
N ILE A 54 -5.24 5.00 9.32
CA ILE A 54 -4.91 5.59 8.03
C ILE A 54 -3.39 5.83 7.99
N LEU A 55 -2.76 5.48 6.87
CA LEU A 55 -1.31 5.62 6.69
C LEU A 55 -1.02 6.53 5.50
N LEU A 56 -0.21 7.56 5.72
CA LEU A 56 0.35 8.38 4.65
C LEU A 56 1.85 8.09 4.56
N VAL A 57 2.31 7.55 3.42
CA VAL A 57 3.66 7.04 3.24
C VAL A 57 4.35 7.78 2.11
N GLN A 58 5.56 8.27 2.36
CA GLN A 58 6.42 8.81 1.32
C GLN A 58 7.06 7.65 0.52
N MET A 59 6.77 7.58 -0.77
CA MET A 59 7.19 6.52 -1.70
C MET A 59 8.62 6.72 -2.23
N THR A 60 9.55 7.08 -1.35
CA THR A 60 10.95 7.26 -1.69
C THR A 60 11.83 6.21 -1.00
N LYS A 61 12.93 5.80 -1.64
CA LYS A 61 13.77 4.65 -1.23
C LYS A 61 14.47 4.84 0.13
N ASP A 62 14.56 6.08 0.59
CA ASP A 62 15.07 6.52 1.87
C ASP A 62 14.08 6.25 3.02
N VAL A 63 12.78 6.09 2.75
CA VAL A 63 11.75 5.82 3.77
C VAL A 63 11.31 4.36 3.75
N VAL A 64 10.86 3.85 2.60
CA VAL A 64 10.41 2.46 2.44
C VAL A 64 11.10 1.80 1.25
N ARG A 65 11.64 0.61 1.46
CA ARG A 65 12.15 -0.25 0.38
C ARG A 65 11.85 -1.72 0.62
N LEU A 66 11.67 -2.46 -0.46
CA LEU A 66 11.54 -3.91 -0.43
C LEU A 66 12.79 -4.53 -1.06
N ILE A 67 13.61 -5.22 -0.25
CA ILE A 67 14.76 -5.96 -0.77
C ILE A 67 14.28 -7.30 -1.29
N ARG A 68 14.52 -7.56 -2.58
CA ARG A 68 14.20 -8.83 -3.23
C ARG A 68 15.46 -9.70 -3.23
N GLY A 69 15.53 -10.67 -2.31
CA GLY A 69 16.60 -11.66 -2.27
C GLY A 69 16.38 -12.78 -3.29
N MET A 70 15.13 -13.26 -3.38
CA MET A 70 14.73 -14.27 -4.36
C MET A 70 13.34 -13.90 -4.89
N GLY A 71 13.20 -13.87 -6.21
CA GLY A 71 11.91 -13.65 -6.84
C GLY A 71 10.92 -14.77 -6.55
N LEU A 72 9.64 -14.49 -6.81
CA LEU A 72 8.61 -15.52 -6.78
C LEU A 72 8.93 -16.57 -7.86
N GLN A 73 9.14 -17.81 -7.43
CA GLN A 73 9.41 -18.93 -8.32
C GLN A 73 8.65 -20.17 -7.88
N ASN A 74 8.31 -21.00 -8.85
CA ASN A 74 7.65 -22.28 -8.63
C ASN A 74 8.70 -23.38 -8.68
N ILE A 75 8.87 -24.10 -7.57
CA ILE A 75 9.68 -25.31 -7.52
C ILE A 75 8.73 -26.50 -7.66
N GLN A 76 9.02 -27.36 -8.63
CA GLN A 76 8.29 -28.60 -8.84
C GLN A 76 9.21 -29.80 -8.66
N TRP A 77 8.70 -30.84 -8.02
CA TRP A 77 9.38 -32.12 -7.93
C TRP A 77 8.37 -33.25 -7.91
N SER A 78 8.83 -34.46 -8.27
CA SER A 78 8.00 -35.65 -8.32
C SER A 78 8.46 -36.66 -7.29
N GLU A 79 7.51 -37.27 -6.60
CA GLU A 79 7.75 -38.38 -5.68
C GLU A 79 7.06 -39.65 -6.20
N GLU A 80 7.31 -40.78 -5.54
CA GLU A 80 6.70 -42.07 -5.87
C GLU A 80 6.79 -42.40 -7.36
N GLY A 81 7.98 -42.33 -7.97
CA GLY A 81 8.15 -42.71 -9.37
C GLY A 81 7.34 -41.87 -10.38
N LYS A 82 7.02 -40.61 -10.05
CA LYS A 82 6.18 -39.68 -10.83
C LYS A 82 4.67 -39.88 -10.68
N PHE A 83 4.21 -40.66 -9.71
CA PHE A 83 2.78 -40.74 -9.38
C PHE A 83 2.27 -39.53 -8.56
N VAL A 84 3.18 -38.81 -7.89
CA VAL A 84 2.85 -37.60 -7.14
C VAL A 84 3.70 -36.42 -7.64
N HIS A 85 3.04 -35.32 -8.02
CA HIS A 85 3.69 -34.06 -8.39
C HIS A 85 3.46 -33.02 -7.31
N LYS A 86 4.55 -32.49 -6.74
CA LYS A 86 4.53 -31.46 -5.72
C LYS A 86 4.96 -30.13 -6.32
N TYR A 87 4.26 -29.08 -5.91
CA TYR A 87 4.53 -27.71 -6.31
C TYR A 87 4.71 -26.85 -5.06
N LYS A 88 5.72 -25.99 -5.07
CA LYS A 88 5.96 -25.02 -4.00
C LYS A 88 6.29 -23.66 -4.59
N VAL A 89 5.54 -22.65 -4.18
CA VAL A 89 5.81 -21.26 -4.52
C VAL A 89 6.69 -20.66 -3.42
N LEU A 90 7.86 -20.13 -3.79
CA LEU A 90 8.84 -19.58 -2.86
C LEU A 90 9.26 -18.18 -3.30
N THR A 91 9.47 -17.28 -2.32
CA THR A 91 9.98 -15.92 -2.52
C THR A 91 10.74 -15.50 -1.27
N ILE A 92 11.78 -14.68 -1.41
CA ILE A 92 12.51 -14.07 -0.29
C ILE A 92 12.48 -12.56 -0.50
N GLN A 93 11.69 -11.88 0.33
CA GLN A 93 11.53 -10.43 0.29
C GLN A 93 11.59 -9.89 1.71
N VAL A 94 12.36 -8.82 1.92
CA VAL A 94 12.52 -8.18 3.23
C VAL A 94 12.10 -6.71 3.11
N PRO A 95 11.00 -6.31 3.76
CA PRO A 95 10.64 -4.90 3.86
C PRO A 95 11.61 -4.21 4.83
N GLN A 96 12.08 -3.03 4.43
CA GLN A 96 12.89 -2.18 5.30
C GLN A 96 12.25 -0.80 5.37
N ILE A 97 12.02 -0.37 6.60
CA ILE A 97 11.56 0.97 6.94
C ILE A 97 12.74 1.70 7.57
N ARG A 98 12.98 2.94 7.16
CA ARG A 98 14.12 3.74 7.58
C ARG A 98 13.64 5.08 8.11
N SER A 99 14.36 5.58 9.10
CA SER A 99 14.21 6.93 9.65
C SER A 99 15.49 7.73 9.41
N ASP A 100 15.38 9.04 9.31
CA ASP A 100 16.55 9.92 9.21
C ASP A 100 17.32 10.01 10.55
N GLN A 101 18.42 10.75 10.54
CA GLN A 101 19.22 11.01 11.75
C GLN A 101 18.43 11.70 12.86
N ASN A 102 17.39 12.46 12.51
CA ASN A 102 16.52 13.17 13.44
C ASN A 102 15.33 12.29 13.91
N LEU A 103 15.38 10.98 13.65
CA LEU A 103 14.31 10.02 13.95
C LEU A 103 12.98 10.33 13.26
N LYS A 104 13.00 11.14 12.19
CA LYS A 104 11.82 11.40 11.36
C LYS A 104 11.69 10.29 10.33
N SER A 105 10.52 9.67 10.32
CA SER A 105 10.10 8.75 9.27
C SER A 105 9.14 9.49 8.35
N GLY A 106 9.24 9.27 7.04
CA GLY A 106 8.27 9.77 6.05
C GLY A 106 6.93 9.02 6.08
N ILE A 107 6.55 8.50 7.25
CA ILE A 107 5.32 7.73 7.48
C ILE A 107 4.53 8.45 8.56
N VAL A 108 3.28 8.81 8.24
CA VAL A 108 2.32 9.36 9.20
C VAL A 108 1.24 8.31 9.42
N HIS A 109 0.97 8.01 10.68
CA HIS A 109 -0.06 7.07 11.10
C HIS A 109 -1.12 7.82 11.91
N LEU A 110 -2.37 7.72 11.46
CA LEU A 110 -3.53 8.17 12.20
C LEU A 110 -4.25 6.93 12.75
N ALA A 111 -4.49 6.91 14.06
CA ALA A 111 -5.08 5.81 14.82
C ALA A 111 -6.21 6.32 15.72
#